data_AF-A0A7V0UFX0-F1
#
_entry.id   AF-A0A7V0UFX0-F1
#
_cell.length_a   1.000
_cell.length_b   1.000
_cell.length_c   1.000
_cell.angle_alpha   90.00
_cell.angle_beta   90.00
_cell.angle_gamma   90.00
#
_symmetry.space_group_name_H-M   'P 1'
#
loop_
_entity.id
_entity.type
_entity.pdbx_description
1 polymer ?
#
loop_
_entity_poly.entity_id
_entity_poly.type
_entity_poly.pdbx_seq_one_letter_code
_entity_poly.pdbx_strand_id
1 'polypeptide(L)'
;MITGGYRTIAAEFKDYIVLIDAPQNQAATSAIIAEAKRVIPNKPIRYVITTHAHFDHVGGLRAAAAEGATIIAHEMDKPLYEKWFSNPRTLFPPDALSKSGKRPSFEYMGDRKTLKDDTRTIEMYHIRGALHSEDMIVVYFPKEKIVFEADAFNAPAANAAPPANPGAQIAFQRRFASELDRLKIDYTHIVPAHQPAGGDRDVTKEDLFRNIGRTN
;
A
#
# COMPACT_ATOMS: atom_id res chain seq x y z
N MET A 1 -12.86 1.54 4.12
CA MET A 1 -11.65 2.39 4.01
C MET A 1 -11.58 3.26 5.26
N ILE A 2 -10.39 3.51 5.80
CA ILE A 2 -10.19 4.25 7.06
C ILE A 2 -9.38 5.50 6.68
N THR A 3 -9.99 6.69 6.53
CA THR A 3 -9.32 7.83 5.86
C THR A 3 -9.34 9.15 6.62
N GLY A 4 -8.16 9.76 6.71
CA GLY A 4 -7.89 11.20 6.81
C GLY A 4 -7.17 11.75 5.56
N GLY A 5 -7.60 11.31 4.36
CA GLY A 5 -6.97 11.62 3.07
C GLY A 5 -6.06 10.53 2.48
N TYR A 6 -5.84 9.44 3.23
CA TYR A 6 -5.03 8.28 2.84
C TYR A 6 -5.80 6.98 3.14
N ARG A 7 -5.67 5.96 2.28
CA ARG A 7 -6.37 4.67 2.35
C ARG A 7 -5.38 3.55 2.67
N THR A 8 -5.73 2.76 3.69
CA THR A 8 -5.10 1.46 3.99
C THR A 8 -6.14 0.35 3.84
N ILE A 9 -5.74 -0.80 3.32
CA ILE A 9 -6.55 -2.03 3.34
C ILE A 9 -6.15 -2.86 4.57
N ALA A 10 -7.16 -3.31 5.33
CA ALA A 10 -7.02 -4.39 6.31
C ALA A 10 -7.59 -5.67 5.71
N ALA A 11 -6.73 -6.61 5.36
CA ALA A 11 -7.11 -7.88 4.77
C ALA A 11 -7.17 -8.98 5.84
N GLU A 12 -8.33 -9.60 5.97
CA GLU A 12 -8.56 -10.71 6.88
C GLU A 12 -8.06 -12.03 6.28
N PHE A 13 -7.13 -12.67 6.99
CA PHE A 13 -6.75 -14.08 6.82
C PHE A 13 -7.40 -14.91 7.93
N LYS A 14 -7.28 -16.24 7.88
CA LYS A 14 -7.87 -17.17 8.84
C LYS A 14 -7.50 -16.81 10.29
N ASP A 15 -6.21 -16.60 10.55
CA ASP A 15 -5.68 -16.43 11.91
C ASP A 15 -5.10 -15.03 12.18
N TYR A 16 -5.08 -14.14 11.19
CA TYR A 16 -4.42 -12.83 11.31
C TYR A 16 -4.97 -11.79 10.34
N ILE A 17 -4.52 -10.56 10.51
CA ILE A 17 -4.79 -9.43 9.63
C ILE A 17 -3.49 -9.00 8.96
N VAL A 18 -3.58 -8.61 7.69
CA VAL A 18 -2.54 -7.92 6.93
C VAL A 18 -2.98 -6.49 6.68
N LEU A 19 -2.13 -5.51 6.99
CA LEU A 19 -2.34 -4.12 6.57
C LEU A 19 -1.52 -3.81 5.31
N ILE A 20 -2.06 -2.96 4.44
CA ILE A 20 -1.33 -2.38 3.31
C ILE A 20 -1.08 -0.90 3.61
N ASP A 21 0.20 -0.57 3.74
CA ASP A 21 0.78 0.67 4.26
C ASP A 21 0.47 0.97 5.73
N ALA A 22 1.35 1.77 6.35
CA ALA A 22 1.26 2.28 7.70
C ALA A 22 1.50 3.80 7.67
N PRO A 23 0.45 4.59 7.39
CA PRO A 23 0.62 5.91 6.85
C PRO A 23 1.10 6.95 7.88
N GLN A 24 1.58 8.07 7.34
CA GLN A 24 1.88 9.39 7.93
C GLN A 24 2.58 9.44 9.30
N ASN A 25 2.01 8.86 10.35
CA ASN A 25 2.54 8.90 11.71
C ASN A 25 1.93 7.81 12.61
N GLN A 26 2.46 7.72 13.83
CA GLN A 26 1.97 6.77 14.84
C GLN A 26 0.48 6.94 15.14
N ALA A 27 -0.05 8.16 15.29
CA ALA A 27 -1.45 8.35 15.66
C ALA A 27 -2.40 7.82 14.57
N ALA A 28 -2.11 8.14 13.30
CA ALA A 28 -2.87 7.65 12.15
C ALA A 28 -2.83 6.12 12.06
N THR A 29 -1.63 5.53 12.12
CA THR A 29 -1.47 4.08 12.04
C THR A 29 -2.09 3.35 13.24
N SER A 30 -1.98 3.90 14.46
CA SER A 30 -2.65 3.33 15.63
C SER A 30 -4.18 3.37 15.51
N ALA A 31 -4.75 4.44 14.93
CA ALA A 31 -6.19 4.50 14.65
C ALA A 31 -6.63 3.46 13.62
N ILE A 32 -5.83 3.26 12.56
CA ILE A 32 -6.06 2.20 11.55
C ILE A 32 -6.01 0.81 12.19
N ILE A 33 -5.01 0.54 13.03
CA ILE A 33 -4.88 -0.73 13.75
C ILE A 33 -6.09 -0.96 14.67
N ALA A 34 -6.50 0.07 15.42
CA ALA A 34 -7.65 -0.02 16.31
C ALA A 34 -8.94 -0.33 15.53
N GLU A 35 -9.16 0.38 14.41
CA GLU A 35 -10.32 0.16 13.56
C GLU A 35 -10.29 -1.22 12.89
N ALA A 36 -9.13 -1.67 12.38
CA ALA A 36 -8.95 -3.01 11.82
C ALA A 36 -9.30 -4.11 12.85
N LYS A 37 -8.81 -3.98 14.10
CA LYS A 37 -9.15 -4.91 15.18
C LYS A 37 -10.61 -4.80 15.63
N ARG A 38 -11.25 -3.65 15.46
CA ARG A 38 -12.68 -3.46 15.73
C ARG A 38 -13.53 -4.21 14.70
N VAL A 39 -13.19 -4.12 13.41
CA VAL A 39 -13.95 -4.76 12.32
C VAL A 39 -13.61 -6.24 12.13
N ILE A 40 -12.38 -6.65 12.46
CA ILE A 40 -11.90 -8.03 12.39
C ILE A 40 -11.40 -8.44 13.80
N PRO A 41 -12.31 -8.75 14.74
CA PRO A 41 -11.93 -9.01 16.12
C PRO A 41 -11.14 -10.32 16.28
N ASN A 42 -10.39 -10.41 17.39
CA ASN A 42 -9.65 -11.60 17.82
C ASN A 42 -8.48 -12.05 16.92
N LYS A 43 -8.12 -11.26 15.91
CA LYS A 43 -6.98 -11.55 15.02
C LYS A 43 -5.86 -10.52 15.20
N PRO A 44 -4.59 -10.94 15.39
CA PRO A 44 -3.46 -10.03 15.46
C PRO A 44 -3.16 -9.41 14.10
N ILE A 45 -2.58 -8.21 14.10
CA ILE A 45 -1.90 -7.65 12.93
C ILE A 45 -0.57 -8.40 12.79
N ARG A 46 -0.47 -9.30 11.81
CA ARG A 46 0.73 -10.13 11.61
C ARG A 46 1.70 -9.52 10.61
N TYR A 47 1.17 -8.89 9.57
CA TYR A 47 1.98 -8.27 8.53
C TYR A 47 1.51 -6.84 8.24
N VAL A 48 2.46 -5.98 7.92
CA VAL A 48 2.21 -4.73 7.20
C VAL A 48 3.04 -4.77 5.92
N ILE A 49 2.37 -4.71 4.77
CA ILE A 49 3.01 -4.60 3.46
C ILE A 49 3.20 -3.11 3.16
N THR A 50 4.41 -2.69 2.83
CA THR A 50 4.71 -1.32 2.40
C THR A 50 4.79 -1.27 0.89
N THR A 51 4.07 -0.33 0.28
CA THR A 51 4.08 -0.17 -1.17
C THR A 51 5.33 0.52 -1.68
N HIS A 52 5.81 1.53 -0.97
CA HIS A 52 7.10 2.18 -1.22
C HIS A 52 7.53 3.08 -0.05
N ALA A 53 8.78 3.55 -0.03
CA ALA A 53 9.38 4.26 1.09
C ALA A 53 9.10 5.78 1.18
N HIS A 54 7.92 6.26 0.77
CA HIS A 54 7.49 7.63 1.06
C HIS A 54 6.82 7.77 2.44
N PHE A 55 7.01 8.93 3.07
CA PHE A 55 6.66 9.15 4.49
C PHE A 55 5.17 8.95 4.80
N ASP A 56 4.32 9.25 3.85
CA ASP A 56 2.88 9.12 3.92
C ASP A 56 2.40 7.68 3.81
N HIS A 57 3.23 6.77 3.28
CA HIS A 57 3.00 5.32 3.23
C HIS A 57 3.57 4.59 4.45
N VAL A 58 4.68 5.10 5.01
CA VAL A 58 5.51 4.34 5.97
C VAL A 58 5.77 5.05 7.30
N GLY A 59 5.30 6.29 7.46
CA GLY A 59 5.59 7.14 8.62
C GLY A 59 5.14 6.56 9.96
N GLY A 60 4.14 5.68 9.93
CA GLY A 60 3.62 4.97 11.10
C GLY A 60 4.14 3.55 11.30
N LEU A 61 5.08 3.04 10.49
CA LEU A 61 5.55 1.65 10.58
C LEU A 61 6.03 1.23 11.97
N ARG A 62 6.65 2.14 12.74
CA ARG A 62 7.09 1.85 14.10
C ARG A 62 5.92 1.54 15.03
N ALA A 63 4.73 2.11 14.80
CA ALA A 63 3.53 1.75 15.54
C ALA A 63 3.08 0.32 15.23
N ALA A 64 3.11 -0.09 13.95
CA ALA A 64 2.81 -1.46 13.56
C ALA A 64 3.84 -2.48 14.09
N ALA A 65 5.13 -2.13 14.07
CA ALA A 65 6.17 -2.96 14.68
C ALA A 65 5.96 -3.11 16.21
N ALA A 66 5.45 -2.07 16.89
CA ALA A 66 5.10 -2.15 18.31
C ALA A 66 3.93 -3.11 18.58
N GLU A 67 3.02 -3.30 17.63
CA GLU A 67 2.00 -4.36 17.68
C GLU A 67 2.60 -5.76 17.51
N GLY A 68 3.81 -5.87 16.94
CA GLY A 68 4.48 -7.12 16.64
C GLY A 68 4.30 -7.57 15.19
N ALA A 69 3.84 -6.68 14.29
CA ALA A 69 3.73 -7.00 12.88
C ALA A 69 5.13 -7.11 12.23
N THR A 70 5.29 -8.08 11.33
CA THR A 70 6.41 -8.14 10.39
C THR A 70 6.16 -7.20 9.23
N ILE A 71 7.13 -6.34 8.94
CA ILE A 71 7.08 -5.38 7.84
C ILE A 71 7.56 -6.07 6.57
N ILE A 72 6.70 -6.18 5.57
CA ILE A 72 7.05 -6.70 4.24
C ILE A 72 7.33 -5.51 3.33
N ALA A 73 8.54 -5.43 2.78
CA ALA A 73 8.98 -4.32 1.94
C ALA A 73 9.80 -4.80 0.74
N HIS A 74 10.01 -3.95 -0.26
CA HIS A 74 10.91 -4.27 -1.35
C HIS A 74 12.38 -4.28 -0.86
N GLU A 75 13.23 -5.14 -1.40
CA GLU A 75 14.62 -5.30 -0.95
C GLU A 75 15.48 -4.04 -1.11
N MET A 76 15.09 -3.16 -2.04
CA MET A 76 15.71 -1.84 -2.24
C MET A 76 15.58 -0.94 -1.00
N ASP A 77 14.54 -1.13 -0.19
CA ASP A 77 14.29 -0.34 1.01
C ASP A 77 15.09 -0.81 2.23
N LYS A 78 15.71 -1.99 2.15
CA LYS A 78 16.46 -2.57 3.27
C LYS A 78 17.46 -1.62 3.92
N PRO A 79 18.42 -1.00 3.20
CA PRO A 79 19.37 -0.08 3.82
C PRO A 79 18.69 1.13 4.46
N LEU A 80 17.58 1.60 3.89
CA LEU A 80 16.83 2.73 4.39
C LEU A 80 16.09 2.38 5.70
N TYR A 81 15.40 1.24 5.71
CA TYR A 81 14.62 0.79 6.86
C TYR A 81 15.53 0.38 8.02
N GLU A 82 16.64 -0.31 7.77
CA GLU A 82 17.63 -0.64 8.81
C GLU A 82 18.16 0.64 9.48
N LYS A 83 18.51 1.65 8.68
CA LYS A 83 18.96 2.96 9.18
C LYS A 83 17.87 3.69 9.97
N TRP A 84 16.63 3.72 9.46
CA TRP A 84 15.53 4.41 10.16
C TRP A 84 15.17 3.74 11.48
N PHE A 85 15.22 2.41 11.54
CA PHE A 85 14.86 1.67 12.74
C PHE A 85 16.00 1.56 13.76
N SER A 86 17.26 1.74 13.36
CA SER A 86 18.38 1.89 14.30
C SER A 86 18.36 3.23 15.05
N ASN A 87 17.71 4.25 14.50
CA ASN A 87 17.62 5.56 15.16
C ASN A 87 16.69 5.50 16.38
N PRO A 88 17.17 5.90 17.59
CA PRO A 88 16.32 5.93 18.78
C PRO A 88 15.21 6.98 18.61
N ARG A 89 13.97 6.63 18.97
CA ARG A 89 12.82 7.56 19.02
C ARG A 89 12.32 7.74 20.45
N THR A 90 13.26 8.19 21.28
CA THR A 90 13.12 8.32 22.75
C THR A 90 12.82 9.75 23.21
N LEU A 91 12.72 10.72 22.30
CA LEU A 91 12.32 12.09 22.62
C LEU A 91 10.87 12.12 23.16
N PHE A 92 10.56 13.07 24.04
CA PHE A 92 9.34 13.06 24.85
C PHE A 92 8.07 13.50 24.07
N PRO A 93 7.00 12.68 24.02
CA PRO A 93 6.89 11.31 24.53
C PRO A 93 7.53 10.29 23.56
N PRO A 94 8.24 9.24 24.07
CA PRO A 94 8.79 8.20 23.21
C PRO A 94 7.70 7.51 22.38
N ASP A 95 8.09 7.04 21.19
CA ASP A 95 7.18 6.31 20.32
C ASP A 95 6.83 4.91 20.86
N ALA A 96 5.80 4.28 20.29
CA ALA A 96 5.26 3.01 20.77
C ALA A 96 6.30 1.88 20.70
N LEU A 97 7.10 1.83 19.64
CA LEU A 97 8.14 0.80 19.49
C LEU A 97 9.20 0.94 20.59
N SER A 98 9.69 2.16 20.82
CA SER A 98 10.70 2.43 21.86
C SER A 98 10.18 2.11 23.26
N LYS A 99 8.88 2.31 23.53
CA LYS A 99 8.24 1.92 24.80
C LYS A 99 8.02 0.41 24.93
N SER A 100 7.79 -0.30 23.83
CA SER A 100 7.41 -1.71 23.85
C SER A 100 8.55 -2.68 24.16
N GLY A 101 9.81 -2.26 23.96
CA GLY A 101 10.98 -3.13 24.04
C GLY A 101 11.07 -4.19 22.93
N LYS A 102 10.11 -4.22 21.99
CA LYS A 102 10.11 -5.15 20.85
C LYS A 102 11.17 -4.74 19.82
N ARG A 103 11.72 -5.73 19.13
CA ARG A 103 12.56 -5.52 17.95
C ARG A 103 11.68 -5.54 16.70
N PRO A 104 11.89 -4.61 15.74
CA PRO A 104 11.19 -4.68 14.46
C PRO A 104 11.57 -5.96 13.71
N SER A 105 10.62 -6.52 12.97
CA SER A 105 10.82 -7.68 12.10
C SER A 105 10.57 -7.24 10.67
N PHE A 106 11.47 -7.61 9.76
CA PHE A 106 11.38 -7.29 8.34
C PHE A 106 11.41 -8.55 7.51
N GLU A 107 10.67 -8.55 6.41
CA GLU A 107 10.76 -9.53 5.35
C GLU A 107 10.86 -8.78 4.02
N TYR A 108 11.98 -8.94 3.30
CA TYR A 108 12.20 -8.24 2.05
C TYR A 108 11.84 -9.12 0.86
N MET A 109 11.12 -8.55 -0.11
CA MET A 109 10.81 -9.19 -1.39
C MET A 109 11.61 -8.55 -2.53
N GLY A 110 11.92 -9.35 -3.55
CA GLY A 110 12.34 -8.85 -4.86
C GLY A 110 11.12 -8.64 -5.77
N ASP A 111 11.15 -9.22 -6.97
CA ASP A 111 10.12 -8.99 -8.00
C ASP A 111 8.69 -9.39 -7.60
N ARG A 112 8.52 -10.48 -6.82
CA ARG A 112 7.20 -11.01 -6.44
C ARG A 112 7.22 -11.67 -5.07
N LYS A 113 6.11 -11.54 -4.34
CA LYS A 113 5.82 -12.34 -3.15
C LYS A 113 4.33 -12.67 -3.08
N THR A 114 3.99 -13.78 -2.45
CA THR A 114 2.59 -14.17 -2.21
C THR A 114 2.38 -14.51 -0.74
N LEU A 115 1.31 -14.00 -0.15
CA LEU A 115 0.74 -14.47 1.11
C LEU A 115 -0.55 -15.23 0.80
N LYS A 116 -0.70 -16.44 1.33
CA LYS A 116 -1.86 -17.29 1.07
C LYS A 116 -2.20 -18.16 2.27
N ASP A 117 -3.50 -18.32 2.50
CA ASP A 117 -4.07 -19.42 3.29
C ASP A 117 -5.33 -19.96 2.59
N ASP A 118 -6.14 -20.76 3.30
CA ASP A 118 -7.38 -21.34 2.76
C ASP A 118 -8.48 -20.29 2.48
N THR A 119 -8.35 -19.08 3.04
CA THR A 119 -9.36 -18.01 2.94
C THR A 119 -9.01 -16.95 1.90
N ARG A 120 -7.72 -16.66 1.71
CA ARG A 120 -7.28 -15.50 0.92
C ARG A 120 -5.92 -15.74 0.25
N THR A 121 -5.73 -15.04 -0.88
CA THR A 121 -4.43 -14.88 -1.52
C THR A 121 -4.20 -13.39 -1.74
N ILE A 122 -3.02 -12.91 -1.37
CA ILE A 122 -2.49 -11.58 -1.67
C ILE A 122 -1.18 -11.78 -2.42
N GLU A 123 -1.04 -11.10 -3.54
CA GLU A 123 0.17 -11.09 -4.35
C GLU A 123 0.78 -9.70 -4.34
N MET A 124 2.09 -9.62 -4.25
CA MET A 124 2.86 -8.38 -4.29
C MET A 124 3.76 -8.44 -5.51
N TYR A 125 3.80 -7.35 -6.27
CA TYR A 125 4.58 -7.26 -7.50
C TYR A 125 5.35 -5.97 -7.56
N HIS A 126 6.66 -6.05 -7.82
CA HIS A 126 7.48 -4.89 -8.15
C HIS A 126 7.07 -4.31 -9.50
N ILE A 127 6.84 -2.99 -9.54
CA ILE A 127 6.49 -2.26 -10.75
C ILE A 127 7.74 -1.62 -11.34
N ARG A 128 8.21 -2.21 -12.45
CA ARG A 128 9.46 -1.77 -13.08
C ARG A 128 9.29 -0.47 -13.85
N GLY A 129 10.25 0.42 -13.70
CA GLY A 129 10.24 1.73 -14.35
C GLY A 129 9.15 2.65 -13.80
N ALA A 130 8.75 2.44 -12.55
CA ALA A 130 7.88 3.38 -11.84
C ALA A 130 8.58 4.75 -11.75
N LEU A 131 7.93 5.80 -12.26
CA LEU A 131 8.49 7.16 -12.27
C LEU A 131 8.34 7.89 -10.92
N HIS A 132 7.56 7.32 -10.00
CA HIS A 132 7.33 7.90 -8.67
C HIS A 132 8.38 7.45 -7.65
N SER A 133 8.63 6.14 -7.54
CA SER A 133 9.74 5.58 -6.78
C SER A 133 10.17 4.22 -7.33
N GLU A 134 11.47 3.92 -7.34
CA GLU A 134 12.00 2.70 -7.96
C GLU A 134 11.66 1.42 -7.19
N ASP A 135 11.38 1.51 -5.89
CA ASP A 135 11.03 0.41 -4.99
C ASP A 135 9.55 0.02 -5.03
N MET A 136 8.71 0.77 -5.77
CA MET A 136 7.26 0.60 -5.74
C MET A 136 6.79 -0.81 -6.07
N ILE A 137 5.93 -1.32 -5.19
CA ILE A 137 5.15 -2.53 -5.43
C ILE A 137 3.66 -2.19 -5.51
N VAL A 138 2.92 -3.03 -6.25
CA VAL A 138 1.46 -3.12 -6.13
C VAL A 138 1.07 -4.35 -5.34
N VAL A 139 -0.10 -4.28 -4.71
CA VAL A 139 -0.70 -5.41 -4.01
C VAL A 139 -1.96 -5.84 -4.72
N TYR A 140 -2.02 -7.10 -5.14
CA TYR A 140 -3.10 -7.67 -5.94
C TYR A 140 -3.86 -8.73 -5.14
N PHE A 141 -5.18 -8.68 -5.25
CA PHE A 141 -6.14 -9.61 -4.67
C PHE A 141 -6.82 -10.39 -5.80
N PRO A 142 -6.34 -11.60 -6.15
CA PRO A 142 -6.79 -12.30 -7.36
C PRO A 142 -8.27 -12.69 -7.33
N LYS A 143 -8.78 -13.06 -6.15
CA LYS A 143 -10.19 -13.47 -6.00
C LYS A 143 -11.14 -12.29 -6.19
N GLU A 144 -10.77 -11.15 -5.64
CA GLU A 144 -11.54 -9.90 -5.72
C GLU A 144 -11.27 -9.10 -7.00
N LYS A 145 -10.23 -9.45 -7.76
CA LYS A 145 -9.76 -8.70 -8.94
C LYS A 145 -9.47 -7.22 -8.61
N ILE A 146 -8.87 -6.98 -7.45
CA ILE A 146 -8.52 -5.64 -6.94
C ILE A 146 -7.00 -5.46 -6.96
N VAL A 147 -6.53 -4.33 -7.48
CA VAL A 147 -5.14 -3.87 -7.32
C VAL A 147 -5.13 -2.66 -6.38
N PHE A 148 -4.38 -2.75 -5.29
CA PHE A 148 -3.94 -1.58 -4.53
C PHE A 148 -2.68 -1.03 -5.21
N GLU A 149 -2.82 0.15 -5.82
CA GLU A 149 -1.83 0.67 -6.78
C GLU A 149 -0.74 1.56 -6.17
N ALA A 150 -0.91 1.94 -4.89
CA ALA A 150 -0.13 2.97 -4.22
C ALA A 150 -0.35 4.35 -4.86
N ASP A 151 0.66 4.87 -5.56
CA ASP A 151 0.70 6.22 -6.17
C ASP A 151 0.92 6.17 -7.69
N ALA A 152 0.79 4.99 -8.28
CA ALA A 152 0.92 4.76 -9.71
C ALA A 152 -0.23 5.37 -10.53
N PHE A 153 -1.38 5.66 -9.91
CA PHE A 153 -2.55 6.22 -10.56
C PHE A 153 -3.31 7.25 -9.71
N ASN A 154 -3.07 8.54 -10.01
CA ASN A 154 -3.90 9.64 -9.52
C ASN A 154 -5.30 9.61 -10.17
N ALA A 155 -6.24 8.91 -9.53
CA ALA A 155 -7.58 8.71 -10.04
C ALA A 155 -8.33 10.07 -10.17
N PRO A 156 -8.80 10.44 -11.38
CA PRO A 156 -9.52 11.70 -11.59
C PRO A 156 -10.93 11.63 -10.99
N ALA A 157 -11.65 12.74 -11.05
CA ALA A 157 -13.08 12.75 -10.71
C ALA A 157 -13.86 11.79 -11.62
N ALA A 158 -14.97 11.27 -11.09
CA ALA A 158 -15.84 10.39 -11.87
C ALA A 158 -16.26 11.08 -13.18
N ASN A 159 -16.15 10.36 -14.29
CA ASN A 159 -16.47 10.85 -15.64
C ASN A 159 -15.67 12.09 -16.09
N ALA A 160 -14.52 12.37 -15.48
CA ALA A 160 -13.64 13.43 -15.95
C ALA A 160 -13.21 13.18 -17.41
N ALA A 161 -13.17 14.25 -18.20
CA ALA A 161 -12.58 14.21 -19.53
C ALA A 161 -11.09 13.86 -19.42
N PRO A 162 -10.52 13.11 -20.37
CA PRO A 162 -9.08 12.89 -20.43
C PRO A 162 -8.33 14.23 -20.43
N PRO A 163 -7.17 14.33 -19.78
CA PRO A 163 -6.43 15.58 -19.71
C PRO A 163 -6.01 16.05 -21.10
N ALA A 164 -6.24 17.33 -21.40
CA ALA A 164 -5.97 17.94 -22.71
C ALA A 164 -4.47 17.91 -23.08
N ASN A 165 -3.57 17.96 -22.09
CA ASN A 165 -2.13 17.87 -22.26
C ASN A 165 -1.60 16.66 -21.46
N PRO A 166 -1.35 15.50 -22.12
CA PRO A 166 -0.79 14.34 -21.45
C PRO A 166 0.69 14.61 -21.15
N GLY A 167 0.96 15.24 -20.01
CA GLY A 167 2.31 15.46 -19.49
C GLY A 167 2.93 14.18 -18.92
N ALA A 168 4.04 14.33 -18.18
CA ALA A 168 4.76 13.23 -17.55
C ALA A 168 3.87 12.30 -16.70
N GLN A 169 2.81 12.84 -16.09
CA GLN A 169 1.83 12.09 -15.31
C GLN A 169 1.10 11.00 -16.12
N ILE A 170 0.70 11.29 -17.35
CA ILE A 170 0.05 10.28 -18.21
C ILE A 170 1.06 9.24 -18.71
N ALA A 171 2.30 9.64 -18.97
CA ALA A 171 3.36 8.69 -19.32
C ALA A 171 3.62 7.69 -18.20
N PHE A 172 3.62 8.14 -16.94
CA PHE A 172 3.74 7.28 -15.77
C PHE A 172 2.61 6.25 -15.68
N GLN A 173 1.36 6.71 -15.82
CA GLN A 173 0.19 5.83 -15.73
C GLN A 173 0.09 4.85 -16.90
N ARG A 174 0.54 5.25 -18.11
CA ARG A 174 0.70 4.32 -19.23
C ARG A 174 1.72 3.24 -18.92
N ARG A 175 2.84 3.61 -18.30
CA ARG A 175 3.85 2.63 -17.87
C ARG A 175 3.28 1.66 -16.83
N PHE A 176 2.54 2.18 -15.86
CA PHE A 176 1.84 1.35 -14.88
C PHE A 176 0.90 0.34 -15.55
N ALA A 177 0.02 0.79 -16.46
CA ALA A 177 -0.87 -0.11 -17.19
C ALA A 177 -0.11 -1.19 -17.99
N SER A 178 0.99 -0.82 -18.66
CA SER A 178 1.85 -1.77 -19.38
C SER A 178 2.53 -2.79 -18.46
N GLU A 179 2.92 -2.38 -17.25
CA GLU A 179 3.47 -3.32 -16.26
C GLU A 179 2.41 -4.30 -15.74
N LEU A 180 1.17 -3.84 -15.49
CA LEU A 180 0.07 -4.74 -15.13
C LEU A 180 -0.21 -5.78 -16.23
N ASP A 181 -0.17 -5.37 -17.50
CA ASP A 181 -0.30 -6.28 -18.65
C ASP A 181 0.85 -7.28 -18.74
N ARG A 182 2.11 -6.80 -18.59
CA ARG A 182 3.31 -7.65 -18.58
C ARG A 182 3.22 -8.72 -17.49
N LEU A 183 2.74 -8.33 -16.32
CA LEU A 183 2.53 -9.20 -15.15
C LEU A 183 1.29 -10.08 -15.28
N LYS A 184 0.45 -9.85 -16.29
CA LYS A 184 -0.81 -10.56 -16.54
C LYS A 184 -1.79 -10.46 -15.36
N ILE A 185 -1.87 -9.29 -14.74
CA ILE A 185 -2.78 -9.03 -13.62
C ILE A 185 -4.21 -8.86 -14.15
N ASP A 186 -5.11 -9.74 -13.73
CA ASP A 186 -6.53 -9.76 -14.13
C ASP A 186 -7.40 -8.98 -13.13
N TYR A 187 -7.34 -7.65 -13.20
CA TYR A 187 -8.07 -6.76 -12.31
C TYR A 187 -9.28 -6.11 -12.98
N THR A 188 -10.26 -5.75 -12.17
CA THR A 188 -11.42 -4.94 -12.55
C THR A 188 -11.47 -3.63 -11.78
N HIS A 189 -10.93 -3.63 -10.55
CA HIS A 189 -10.97 -2.50 -9.63
C HIS A 189 -9.55 -2.11 -9.19
N ILE A 190 -9.41 -0.82 -8.90
CA ILE A 190 -8.21 -0.19 -8.38
C ILE A 190 -8.56 0.47 -7.04
N VAL A 191 -7.76 0.22 -6.01
CA VAL A 191 -7.83 0.97 -4.76
C VAL A 191 -6.60 1.87 -4.69
N PRO A 192 -6.74 3.18 -4.95
CA PRO A 192 -5.64 4.12 -4.77
C PRO A 192 -5.34 4.34 -3.29
N ALA A 193 -4.07 4.57 -2.96
CA ALA A 193 -3.67 4.94 -1.60
C ALA A 193 -4.16 6.35 -1.27
N HIS A 194 -4.08 7.26 -2.23
CA HIS A 194 -4.70 8.58 -2.12
C HIS A 194 -6.17 8.57 -2.54
N GLN A 195 -6.97 9.42 -1.92
CA GLN A 195 -8.36 9.56 -2.33
C GLN A 195 -8.47 10.06 -3.77
N PRO A 196 -9.41 9.52 -4.58
CA PRO A 196 -9.70 10.07 -5.89
C PRO A 196 -10.09 11.54 -5.83
N ALA A 197 -9.81 12.28 -6.91
CA ALA A 197 -10.31 13.64 -7.02
C ALA A 197 -11.85 13.64 -6.97
N GLY A 198 -12.44 14.61 -6.27
CA GLY A 198 -13.90 14.68 -6.08
C GLY A 198 -14.46 13.78 -4.99
N GLY A 199 -13.63 13.01 -4.28
CA GLY A 199 -14.02 12.29 -3.07
C GLY A 199 -13.98 10.76 -3.19
N ASP A 200 -14.46 10.11 -2.13
CA ASP A 200 -14.44 8.65 -2.00
C ASP A 200 -15.37 7.99 -3.03
N ARG A 201 -14.78 7.17 -3.91
CA ARG A 201 -15.51 6.38 -4.92
C ARG A 201 -14.75 5.12 -5.30
N ASP A 202 -15.47 4.22 -5.97
CA ASP A 202 -14.88 3.08 -6.68
C ASP A 202 -14.10 3.59 -7.91
N VAL A 203 -12.92 3.02 -8.11
CA VAL A 203 -12.07 3.29 -9.28
C VAL A 203 -11.89 2.00 -10.04
N THR A 204 -12.14 2.03 -11.35
CA THR A 204 -12.13 0.81 -12.18
C THR A 204 -10.99 0.80 -13.19
N LYS A 205 -10.79 -0.35 -13.83
CA LYS A 205 -9.87 -0.49 -14.97
C LYS A 205 -10.22 0.49 -16.10
N GLU A 206 -11.51 0.69 -16.37
CA GLU A 206 -11.99 1.63 -17.37
C GLU A 206 -11.60 3.07 -17.06
N ASP A 207 -11.57 3.46 -15.77
CA ASP A 207 -11.13 4.80 -15.38
C ASP A 207 -9.66 5.04 -15.73
N LEU A 208 -8.79 4.06 -15.44
CA LEU A 208 -7.38 4.13 -15.83
C LEU A 208 -7.25 4.20 -17.35
N PHE A 209 -7.95 3.32 -18.06
CA PHE A 209 -7.88 3.23 -19.52
C PHE A 209 -8.36 4.51 -20.20
N ARG A 210 -9.49 5.05 -19.76
CA ARG A 210 -10.00 6.36 -20.20
C ARG A 210 -8.97 7.45 -19.95
N ASN A 211 -8.36 7.49 -18.76
CA ASN A 211 -7.42 8.54 -18.39
C ASN A 211 -6.15 8.52 -19.25
N ILE A 212 -5.66 7.34 -19.63
CA ILE A 212 -4.45 7.18 -20.44
C ILE A 212 -4.70 7.17 -21.96
N GLY A 213 -5.97 7.23 -22.38
CA GLY A 213 -6.39 7.19 -23.78
C GLY A 213 -6.32 5.79 -24.42
N ARG A 214 -6.54 4.72 -23.63
CA ARG A 214 -6.54 3.32 -24.05
C ARG A 214 -7.98 2.81 -24.14
N THR A 215 -8.27 1.98 -25.15
CA THR A 215 -9.53 1.23 -25.25
C THR A 215 -9.42 -0.11 -24.52
N ASN A 216 -10.54 -0.60 -23.97
CA ASN A 216 -10.64 -1.91 -23.33
C ASN A 216 -10.19 -3.06 -24.23
#